data_AF-A0A353HWC1-F1
#
_entry.id   AF-A0A353HWC1-F1
#
_cell.length_a   1.000
_cell.length_b   1.000
_cell.length_c   1.000
_cell.angle_alpha   90.00
_cell.angle_beta   90.00
_cell.angle_gamma   90.00
#
_symmetry.space_group_name_H-M   'P 1'
#
loop_
_entity.id
_entity.type
_entity.pdbx_description
1 polymer ?
#
loop_
_entity_poly.entity_id
_entity_poly.type
_entity_poly.pdbx_seq_one_letter_code
_entity_poly.pdbx_strand_id
1 'polypeptide(L)' 'MADGKIVQCIGAVVDVEFPRNAMPKVFDALKMEGSALTLEVQQQL' A
#
# COMPACT_ATOMS: atom_id res chain seq x y z
N MET A 1 -0.35 -13.07 3.77
CA MET A 1 -0.18 -11.66 3.40
C MET A 1 -1.36 -11.31 2.50
N ALA A 2 -1.98 -10.15 2.71
CA ALA A 2 -3.07 -9.72 1.84
C ALA A 2 -2.48 -8.86 0.73
N ASP A 3 -2.97 -9.05 -0.49
CA ASP A 3 -2.56 -8.27 -1.64
C ASP A 3 -3.46 -7.05 -1.77
N GLY A 4 -2.83 -5.90 -1.97
CA GLY A 4 -3.51 -4.63 -2.23
C GLY A 4 -3.50 -4.31 -3.72
N LYS A 5 -4.50 -3.56 -4.17
CA LYS A 5 -4.58 -3.08 -5.56
C LYS A 5 -4.29 -1.58 -5.62
N ILE A 6 -3.33 -1.18 -6.45
CA ILE A 6 -3.07 0.24 -6.71
C ILE A 6 -4.28 0.82 -7.47
N VAL A 7 -4.89 1.87 -6.91
CA VAL A 7 -6.03 2.58 -7.52
C VAL A 7 -5.61 3.90 -8.15
N GLN A 8 -4.61 4.57 -7.59
CA GLN A 8 -4.13 5.84 -8.10
C GLN A 8 -2.66 6.09 -7.74
N CYS A 9 -1.92 6.75 -8.65
CA CYS A 9 -0.55 7.21 -8.41
C CYS A 9 -0.47 8.71 -8.71
N ILE A 10 -0.11 9.52 -7.70
CA ILE A 10 0.17 10.95 -7.86
C ILE A 10 1.60 11.22 -7.39
N GLY A 11 2.53 11.28 -8.35
CA GLY A 11 3.95 11.42 -8.03
C GLY A 11 4.45 10.25 -7.19
N ALA A 12 4.94 10.52 -5.98
CA ALA A 12 5.41 9.50 -5.04
C ALA A 12 4.31 8.95 -4.10
N VAL A 13 3.11 9.53 -4.12
CA VAL A 13 1.97 9.07 -3.31
C VAL A 13 1.18 8.06 -4.12
N VAL A 14 0.94 6.88 -3.53
CA VAL A 14 0.27 5.76 -4.16
C VAL A 14 -0.90 5.33 -3.28
N ASP A 15 -2.11 5.43 -3.82
CA ASP A 15 -3.31 4.93 -3.16
C ASP A 15 -3.47 3.44 -3.48
N VAL A 16 -3.56 2.63 -2.42
CA VAL A 16 -3.68 1.18 -2.50
C VAL A 16 -4.94 0.73 -1.75
N GLU A 17 -5.83 0.05 -2.45
CA GLU A 17 -7.04 -0.53 -1.88
C GLU A 17 -6.73 -1.90 -1.27
N PHE A 18 -7.18 -2.11 -0.03
CA PHE A 18 -7.09 -3.38 0.68
C PHE A 18 -8.47 -3.86 1.14
N PRO A 19 -8.67 -5.19 1.28
CA PRO A 19 -9.84 -5.72 1.98
C PRO A 19 -9.94 -5.17 3.41
N ARG A 20 -11.16 -4.86 3.86
CA ARG A 20 -11.42 -4.29 5.20
C ARG A 20 -10.83 -5.09 6.36
N ASN A 21 -10.74 -6.41 6.23
CA ASN A 21 -10.19 -7.30 7.25
C ASN A 21 -8.65 -7.40 7.22
N ALA A 22 -8.01 -6.76 6.25
CA ALA A 22 -6.57 -6.83 6.01
C ALA A 22 -5.95 -5.46 5.74
N MET A 23 -6.57 -4.40 6.27
CA MET A 23 -6.03 -3.04 6.22
C MET A 23 -4.66 -2.98 6.95
N PRO A 24 -3.58 -2.59 6.26
CA PRO A 24 -2.26 -2.45 6.86
C PRO A 24 -2.23 -1.22 7.78
N LYS A 25 -1.44 -1.25 8.85
CA LYS A 25 -1.35 -0.14 9.82
C LYS A 25 -0.54 1.02 9.26
N VAL A 26 -0.78 2.22 9.78
CA VAL A 26 0.12 3.36 9.52
C VAL A 26 1.54 2.99 9.96
N PHE A 27 2.52 3.37 9.14
CA PHE A 27 3.93 2.99 9.23
C PHE A 27 4.28 1.54 8.83
N ASP A 28 3.30 0.73 8.38
CA ASP A 28 3.62 -0.55 7.76
C ASP A 28 4.29 -0.34 6.40
N ALA A 29 5.25 -1.20 6.09
CA ALA A 29 5.92 -1.25 4.80
C ALA A 29 5.19 -2.20 3.85
N LEU A 30 4.75 -1.68 2.71
CA LEU A 30 4.20 -2.45 1.59
C LEU A 30 5.31 -2.70 0.57
N LYS A 31 5.54 -3.98 0.26
CA LYS A 31 6.54 -4.38 -0.74
C LYS A 31 5.85 -4.70 -2.05
N MET A 32 6.48 -4.26 -3.15
CA MET A 32 6.01 -4.61 -4.48
C MET A 32 6.80 -5.81 -5.00
N GLU A 33 6.14 -6.94 -5.22
CA GLU A 33 6.80 -8.14 -5.75
C GLU A 33 7.44 -7.86 -7.11
N GLY A 34 8.67 -8.35 -7.30
CA GLY A 34 9.44 -8.11 -8.53
C GLY A 34 10.10 -6.73 -8.63
N SER A 35 10.06 -5.92 -7.57
CA SER A 35 10.70 -4.61 -7.52
C SER A 35 11.44 -4.36 -6.20
N ALA A 36 12.42 -3.46 -6.21
CA ALA A 36 13.08 -2.96 -5.00
C ALA A 36 12.27 -1.85 -4.30
N LEU A 37 11.12 -1.46 -4.84
CA LEU A 37 10.28 -0.42 -4.29
C LEU A 37 9.58 -0.89 -3.00
N THR A 38 9.66 -0.04 -1.99
CA THR A 38 8.94 -0.19 -0.72
C THR A 38 8.10 1.06 -0.52
N LEU A 39 6.80 0.89 -0.32
CA LEU A 39 5.86 1.95 0.01
C LEU A 39 5.62 1.92 1.53
N GLU A 40 5.39 3.07 2.14
CA GLU A 40 5.04 3.18 3.55
C GLU A 40 3.60 3.68 3.67
N VAL A 41 2.81 3.04 4.53
CA VAL A 41 1.43 3.46 4.79
C VAL A 41 1.44 4.76 5.59
N GLN A 42 1.04 5.86 4.96
CA GLN A 42 0.92 7.17 5.63
C GLN A 42 -0.45 7.37 6.30
N GLN A 43 -1.53 6.90 5.66
CA GLN A 43 -2.89 7.12 6.11
C GLN A 43 -3.81 5.94 5.71
N GLN A 44 -4.85 5.73 6.51
CA GLN A 44 -5.97 4.83 6.26
C GLN A 44 -7.24 5.67 6.02
N LEU A 45 -8.03 5.32 5.00
CA LEU A 45 -9.31 5.96 4.65
C LEU A 45 -10.41 4.92 4.51
#